data_AF-L8EKY4-F1
#
_entry.id   AF-L8EKY4-F1
#
_cell.length_a   1.000
_cell.length_b   1.000
_cell.length_c   1.000
_cell.angle_alpha   90.00
_cell.angle_beta   90.00
_cell.angle_gamma   90.00
#
_symmetry.space_group_name_H-M   'P 1'
#
loop_
_entity.id
_entity.type
_entity.pdbx_description
1 polymer ?
#
loop_
_entity_poly.entity_id
_entity_poly.type
_entity_poly.pdbx_seq_one_letter_code
_entity_poly.pdbx_strand_id
1 'polypeptide(L)'
;MSAERPTLPPVRLHSDAELARDALSAPLFARAAQLARWAEPGVPVGVGGELLQEQLAAAVEHLGLSADEDGAGYAAEAWQLAVDTGLVEIEETAEEGDELPDDAAAGTAAPGEELALLTSGSPRDILDIWLGGMETVLADAVAPDLSEIADQIADGGELDLDAIDWNPEEEAELLDGILGNLYLLTALNEDPEQAVPLPALAASMIVPDDMDEPTDDILEEVSEAMMRLDDQFRVLEPIGLVAYRPVDEALIEELDEDGATVKSSEPLEDEDVSRYGMVRLTPLGVYAVRARMLDAGVDAPAVGDLTDKGADVLLDALPGYPEPLAQAESEQWLAARSPLDAARDLLAAARGDDEDAPLRRLACQQTLSLCGPEAEPALREVLDDRQLGGLARVWLAEHGATDVPEPSQDMIFWLTVDTIAAQLGAADAAEESAAELRALVEGLVGQHSGFFETAWRVDHPATADVLEAMGRLHPDRKTAKEARKAAFKARSRQGS
;
A
#
# COMPACT_ATOMS: atom_id res chain seq x y z
N MET A 1 21.77 14.23 -7.82
CA MET A 1 21.63 12.80 -7.54
C MET A 1 20.27 12.69 -6.90
N SER A 2 19.25 12.30 -7.67
CA SER A 2 17.94 12.03 -7.08
C SER A 2 18.15 10.98 -6.00
N ALA A 3 17.76 11.27 -4.77
CA ALA A 3 17.58 10.20 -3.80
C ALA A 3 16.65 9.19 -4.48
N GLU A 4 17.08 7.92 -4.56
CA GLU A 4 16.19 6.83 -4.96
C GLU A 4 14.98 6.95 -4.04
N ARG A 5 13.82 7.26 -4.61
CA ARG A 5 12.57 7.32 -3.86
C ARG A 5 12.28 5.88 -3.40
N PRO A 6 11.87 5.68 -2.13
CA PRO A 6 11.60 4.34 -1.64
C PRO A 6 10.50 3.69 -2.48
N THR A 7 10.74 2.46 -2.95
CA THR A 7 9.68 1.60 -3.50
C THR A 7 8.86 1.06 -2.33
N LEU A 8 7.55 1.25 -2.40
CA LEU A 8 6.61 0.75 -1.41
C LEU A 8 6.33 -0.75 -1.62
N PRO A 9 5.89 -1.47 -0.56
CA PRO A 9 5.46 -2.85 -0.70
C PRO A 9 4.31 -2.97 -1.71
N PRO A 10 4.30 -4.04 -2.52
CA PRO A 10 3.23 -4.26 -3.49
C PRO A 10 1.90 -4.55 -2.77
N VAL A 11 0.79 -4.12 -3.37
CA VAL A 11 -0.56 -4.42 -2.85
C VAL A 11 -1.40 -5.19 -3.85
N ARG A 12 -2.44 -5.87 -3.36
CA ARG A 12 -3.50 -6.41 -4.21
C ARG A 12 -4.70 -5.48 -4.19
N LEU A 13 -5.03 -4.89 -5.34
CA LEU A 13 -6.21 -4.05 -5.49
C LEU A 13 -7.43 -4.90 -5.86
N HIS A 14 -8.61 -4.44 -5.43
CA HIS A 14 -9.88 -4.87 -6.00
C HIS A 14 -9.97 -4.43 -7.47
N SER A 15 -10.83 -5.08 -8.26
CA SER A 15 -11.05 -4.66 -9.64
C SER A 15 -11.68 -3.27 -9.70
N ASP A 16 -11.45 -2.51 -10.77
CA ASP A 16 -12.07 -1.19 -10.99
C ASP A 16 -13.60 -1.24 -10.81
N ALA A 17 -14.25 -2.35 -11.20
CA ALA A 17 -15.69 -2.55 -11.07
C ALA A 17 -16.16 -2.80 -9.62
N GLU A 18 -15.31 -3.37 -8.77
CA GLU A 18 -15.57 -3.51 -7.33
C GLU A 18 -15.32 -2.18 -6.63
N LEU A 19 -14.19 -1.52 -6.90
CA LEU A 19 -13.88 -0.21 -6.34
C LEU A 19 -14.93 0.85 -6.70
N ALA A 20 -15.39 0.90 -7.95
CA ALA A 20 -16.45 1.82 -8.35
C ALA A 20 -17.79 1.54 -7.65
N ARG A 21 -18.07 0.26 -7.32
CA ARG A 21 -19.25 -0.09 -6.53
C ARG A 21 -19.10 0.39 -5.09
N ASP A 22 -17.93 0.24 -4.51
CA ASP A 22 -17.62 0.70 -3.16
C ASP A 22 -17.72 2.24 -3.09
N ALA A 23 -17.17 2.96 -4.06
CA ALA A 23 -17.31 4.41 -4.21
C ALA A 23 -18.78 4.86 -4.29
N LEU A 24 -19.58 4.24 -5.16
CA LEU A 24 -21.03 4.52 -5.27
C LEU A 24 -21.83 4.15 -4.01
N SER A 25 -21.27 3.33 -3.13
CA SER A 25 -21.90 2.92 -1.88
C SER A 25 -21.41 3.74 -0.68
N ALA A 26 -20.37 4.56 -0.85
CA ALA A 26 -19.89 5.46 0.19
C ALA A 26 -20.98 6.49 0.56
N PRO A 27 -21.35 6.63 1.84
CA PRO A 27 -22.48 7.46 2.26
C PRO A 27 -22.47 8.88 1.69
N LEU A 28 -21.31 9.56 1.75
CA LEU A 28 -21.19 10.94 1.29
C LEU A 28 -21.36 11.04 -0.24
N PHE A 29 -20.66 10.20 -1.00
CA PHE A 29 -20.74 10.19 -2.47
C PHE A 29 -22.13 9.78 -2.98
N ALA A 30 -22.77 8.81 -2.32
CA ALA A 30 -24.13 8.38 -2.64
C ALA A 30 -25.16 9.50 -2.42
N ARG A 31 -25.03 10.25 -1.31
CA ARG A 31 -25.89 11.42 -1.01
C ARG A 31 -25.65 12.54 -2.02
N ALA A 32 -24.39 12.83 -2.37
CA ALA A 32 -24.04 13.83 -3.39
C ALA A 32 -24.69 13.50 -4.74
N ALA A 33 -24.57 12.25 -5.20
CA ALA A 33 -25.22 11.78 -6.43
C ALA A 33 -26.76 11.76 -6.36
N GLN A 34 -27.34 11.67 -5.15
CA GLN A 34 -28.78 11.79 -4.94
C GLN A 34 -29.23 13.25 -5.01
N LEU A 35 -28.51 14.17 -4.35
CA LEU A 35 -28.80 15.61 -4.41
C LEU A 35 -28.62 16.18 -5.81
N ALA A 36 -27.60 15.73 -6.55
CA ALA A 36 -27.41 16.09 -7.95
C ALA A 36 -28.62 15.73 -8.82
N ARG A 37 -29.24 14.56 -8.60
CA ARG A 37 -30.49 14.18 -9.27
C ARG A 37 -31.69 14.98 -8.78
N TRP A 38 -31.77 15.27 -7.49
CA TRP A 38 -32.81 16.12 -6.92
C TRP A 38 -32.80 17.53 -7.51
N ALA A 39 -31.64 18.04 -7.93
CA ALA A 39 -31.47 19.33 -8.56
C ALA A 39 -32.01 19.44 -10.01
N GLU A 40 -32.51 18.35 -10.62
CA GLU A 40 -33.04 18.35 -12.01
C GLU A 40 -34.04 19.49 -12.32
N PRO A 41 -34.96 19.88 -11.43
CA PRO A 41 -35.89 20.99 -11.68
C PRO A 41 -35.25 22.39 -11.67
N GLY A 42 -33.98 22.51 -11.26
CA GLY A 42 -33.32 23.77 -10.94
C GLY A 42 -33.54 24.16 -9.47
N VAL A 43 -32.44 24.29 -8.71
CA VAL A 43 -32.47 24.65 -7.28
C VAL A 43 -31.87 26.03 -7.09
N PRO A 44 -32.58 26.99 -6.46
CA PRO A 44 -31.99 28.29 -6.14
C PRO A 44 -30.89 28.13 -5.09
N VAL A 45 -29.74 28.76 -5.33
CA VAL A 45 -28.56 28.71 -4.47
C VAL A 45 -28.05 30.10 -4.10
N GLY A 46 -27.34 30.19 -2.98
CA GLY A 46 -26.68 31.39 -2.48
C GLY A 46 -25.38 31.73 -3.22
N VAL A 47 -24.58 32.61 -2.61
CA VAL A 47 -23.34 33.14 -3.17
C VAL A 47 -22.20 32.16 -2.94
N GLY A 48 -21.79 31.48 -4.01
CA GLY A 48 -20.82 30.38 -3.91
C GLY A 48 -21.47 29.01 -4.14
N GLY A 49 -22.78 28.96 -4.35
CA GLY A 49 -23.49 27.75 -4.72
C GLY A 49 -24.11 26.98 -3.57
N GLU A 50 -24.05 27.51 -2.35
CA GLU A 50 -24.60 26.90 -1.14
C GLU A 50 -26.12 26.83 -1.15
N LEU A 51 -26.67 25.81 -0.48
CA LEU A 51 -28.11 25.70 -0.31
C LEU A 51 -28.60 26.76 0.67
N LEU A 52 -29.59 27.54 0.24
CA LEU A 52 -30.33 28.42 1.13
C LEU A 52 -31.11 27.59 2.17
N GLN A 53 -31.48 28.19 3.30
CA GLN A 53 -32.11 27.48 4.44
C GLN A 53 -33.33 26.63 4.07
N GLU A 54 -34.19 27.13 3.17
CA GLU A 54 -35.38 26.39 2.72
C GLU A 54 -34.99 25.17 1.87
N GLN A 55 -34.00 25.33 0.99
CA GLN A 55 -33.50 24.28 0.10
C GLN A 55 -32.70 23.24 0.89
N LEU A 56 -31.95 23.66 1.91
CA LEU A 56 -31.27 22.77 2.83
C LEU A 56 -32.28 21.88 3.57
N ALA A 57 -33.35 22.46 4.14
CA ALA A 57 -34.40 21.68 4.79
C ALA A 57 -35.07 20.68 3.82
N ALA A 58 -35.29 21.08 2.57
CA ALA A 58 -35.83 20.19 1.53
C ALA A 58 -34.85 19.07 1.14
N ALA A 59 -33.55 19.36 1.09
CA ALA A 59 -32.50 18.37 0.84
C ALA A 59 -32.43 17.33 1.97
N VAL A 60 -32.50 17.77 3.24
CA VAL A 60 -32.56 16.89 4.42
C VAL A 60 -33.77 15.95 4.35
N GLU A 61 -34.95 16.47 4.01
CA GLU A 61 -36.15 15.64 3.81
C GLU A 61 -35.96 14.65 2.66
N HIS A 62 -35.37 15.09 1.55
CA HIS A 62 -35.12 14.25 0.38
C HIS A 62 -34.15 13.09 0.66
N LEU A 63 -33.11 13.34 1.45
CA LEU A 63 -32.14 12.33 1.88
C LEU A 63 -32.69 11.42 3.00
N GLY A 64 -33.85 11.75 3.58
CA GLY A 64 -34.45 10.99 4.68
C GLY A 64 -33.73 11.19 6.02
N LEU A 65 -33.04 12.32 6.19
CA LEU A 65 -32.21 12.63 7.36
C LEU A 65 -32.94 13.49 8.41
N SER A 66 -34.24 13.74 8.25
CA SER A 66 -34.98 14.65 9.14
C SER A 66 -35.10 14.21 10.60
N ALA A 67 -34.81 12.94 10.91
CA ALA A 67 -34.81 12.40 12.27
C ALA A 67 -33.41 12.42 12.92
N ASP A 68 -32.40 12.75 12.14
CA ASP A 68 -31.01 12.85 12.56
C ASP A 68 -30.70 14.30 12.97
N GLU A 69 -30.04 14.49 14.12
CA GLU A 69 -29.71 15.83 14.62
C GLU A 69 -28.66 16.50 13.72
N ASP A 70 -27.78 15.70 13.11
CA ASP A 70 -26.72 16.16 12.19
C ASP A 70 -27.16 16.16 10.73
N GLY A 71 -28.44 15.85 10.46
CA GLY A 71 -28.97 15.67 9.11
C GLY A 71 -28.76 16.88 8.19
N ALA A 72 -28.79 18.10 8.74
CA ALA A 72 -28.51 19.33 8.00
C ALA A 72 -27.03 19.44 7.59
N GLY A 73 -26.09 19.07 8.47
CA GLY A 73 -24.66 19.02 8.16
C GLY A 73 -24.36 18.03 7.04
N TYR A 74 -24.85 16.80 7.17
CA TYR A 74 -24.69 15.76 6.15
C TYR A 74 -25.26 16.14 4.78
N ALA A 75 -26.37 16.90 4.75
CA ALA A 75 -26.96 17.39 3.50
C ALA A 75 -26.11 18.51 2.87
N ALA A 76 -25.56 19.41 3.69
CA ALA A 76 -24.67 20.48 3.24
C ALA A 76 -23.34 19.92 2.69
N GLU A 77 -22.70 19.00 3.42
CA GLU A 77 -21.47 18.33 2.98
C GLU A 77 -21.67 17.59 1.66
N ALA A 78 -22.75 16.80 1.54
CA ALA A 78 -23.07 16.08 0.31
C ALA A 78 -23.36 17.03 -0.87
N TRP A 79 -23.95 18.20 -0.60
CA TRP A 79 -24.19 19.22 -1.60
C TRP A 79 -22.88 19.85 -2.07
N GLN A 80 -22.01 20.24 -1.14
CA GLN A 80 -20.69 20.80 -1.43
C GLN A 80 -19.88 19.82 -2.28
N LEU A 81 -19.82 18.55 -1.88
CA LEU A 81 -19.16 17.50 -2.65
C LEU A 81 -19.75 17.39 -4.07
N ALA A 82 -21.08 17.49 -4.22
CA ALA A 82 -21.72 17.41 -5.54
C ALA A 82 -21.31 18.59 -6.45
N VAL A 83 -21.14 19.78 -5.89
CA VAL A 83 -20.65 20.96 -6.61
C VAL A 83 -19.18 20.78 -6.99
N ASP A 84 -18.33 20.41 -6.04
CA ASP A 84 -16.87 20.29 -6.25
C ASP A 84 -16.49 19.18 -7.24
N THR A 85 -17.30 18.12 -7.29
CA THR A 85 -17.12 17.00 -8.23
C THR A 85 -17.80 17.21 -9.59
N GLY A 86 -18.47 18.35 -9.81
CA GLY A 86 -19.19 18.62 -11.06
C GLY A 86 -20.44 17.75 -11.27
N LEU A 87 -20.91 17.03 -10.24
CA LEU A 87 -22.21 16.36 -10.27
C LEU A 87 -23.36 17.37 -10.32
N VAL A 88 -23.12 18.57 -9.78
CA VAL A 88 -23.98 19.75 -9.86
C VAL A 88 -23.20 20.89 -10.51
N GLU A 89 -23.83 21.56 -11.46
CA GLU A 89 -23.34 22.81 -12.05
C GLU A 89 -24.22 23.98 -11.60
N ILE A 90 -23.60 25.13 -11.38
CA ILE A 90 -24.29 26.35 -10.95
C ILE A 90 -24.26 27.37 -12.08
N GLU A 91 -25.44 27.81 -12.50
CA GLU A 91 -25.61 28.97 -13.36
C GLU A 91 -25.83 30.21 -12.49
N GLU A 92 -24.81 31.07 -12.41
CA GLU A 92 -24.90 32.34 -11.68
C GLU A 92 -25.87 33.30 -12.37
N THR A 93 -26.71 33.96 -11.57
CA THR A 93 -27.70 34.94 -12.04
C THR A 93 -27.44 36.35 -11.53
N ALA A 94 -26.62 36.50 -10.49
CA ALA A 94 -26.16 37.78 -9.95
C ALA A 94 -24.89 38.25 -10.67
N GLU A 95 -24.69 39.57 -10.85
CA GLU A 95 -23.44 40.10 -11.40
C GLU A 95 -22.38 40.25 -10.29
N GLU A 96 -21.08 40.11 -10.63
CA GLU A 96 -19.97 40.35 -9.69
C GLU A 96 -20.13 41.71 -8.99
N GLY A 97 -20.38 41.69 -7.67
CA GLY A 97 -20.52 42.88 -6.83
C GLY A 97 -21.94 43.27 -6.45
N ASP A 98 -22.95 42.46 -6.77
CA ASP A 98 -24.30 42.63 -6.22
C ASP A 98 -24.31 42.32 -4.70
N GLU A 99 -24.72 43.31 -3.88
CA GLU A 99 -25.04 43.10 -2.46
C GLU A 99 -26.42 42.46 -2.36
N LEU A 100 -26.47 41.13 -2.40
CA LEU A 100 -27.67 40.35 -2.14
C LEU A 100 -27.84 40.10 -0.64
N PRO A 101 -29.09 40.08 -0.13
CA PRO A 101 -29.37 39.53 1.19
C PRO A 101 -28.92 38.07 1.31
N ASP A 102 -28.52 37.64 2.50
CA ASP A 102 -28.05 36.26 2.77
C ASP A 102 -29.09 35.18 2.42
N ASP A 103 -30.38 35.53 2.34
CA ASP A 103 -31.49 34.63 1.98
C ASP A 103 -31.92 34.72 0.51
N ALA A 104 -31.22 35.50 -0.30
CA ALA A 104 -31.54 35.68 -1.72
C ALA A 104 -30.74 34.72 -2.61
N ALA A 105 -31.42 34.18 -3.64
CA ALA A 105 -30.78 33.36 -4.64
C ALA A 105 -29.81 34.20 -5.50
N ALA A 106 -28.55 33.77 -5.56
CA ALA A 106 -27.53 34.32 -6.45
C ALA A 106 -27.35 33.48 -7.72
N GLY A 107 -27.78 32.20 -7.72
CA GLY A 107 -27.70 31.31 -8.88
C GLY A 107 -28.78 30.23 -8.89
N THR A 108 -28.74 29.41 -9.94
CA THR A 108 -29.56 28.18 -10.05
C THR A 108 -28.64 26.99 -10.30
N ALA A 109 -28.74 25.99 -9.44
CA ALA A 109 -28.03 24.73 -9.56
C ALA A 109 -28.85 23.70 -10.35
N ALA A 110 -28.18 22.94 -11.21
CA ALA A 110 -28.75 21.87 -12.01
C ALA A 110 -27.77 20.68 -12.10
N PRO A 111 -28.20 19.49 -12.54
CA PRO A 111 -27.30 18.36 -12.70
C PRO A 111 -26.20 18.66 -13.73
N GLY A 112 -24.94 18.43 -13.34
CA GLY A 112 -23.77 18.61 -14.20
C GLY A 112 -23.47 17.41 -15.09
N GLU A 113 -22.50 17.56 -16.00
CA GLU A 113 -22.13 16.52 -16.97
C GLU A 113 -21.62 15.22 -16.32
N GLU A 114 -20.92 15.32 -15.17
CA GLU A 114 -20.32 14.18 -14.47
C GLU A 114 -21.36 13.20 -13.92
N LEU A 115 -22.58 13.67 -13.60
CA LEU A 115 -23.66 12.81 -13.12
C LEU A 115 -24.04 11.72 -14.13
N ALA A 116 -23.92 12.01 -15.43
CA ALA A 116 -24.21 11.03 -16.47
C ALA A 116 -23.19 9.88 -16.48
N LEU A 117 -21.94 10.15 -16.11
CA LEU A 117 -20.87 9.15 -16.07
C LEU A 117 -21.09 8.14 -14.94
N LEU A 118 -21.75 8.53 -13.84
CA LEU A 118 -22.10 7.60 -12.75
C LEU A 118 -23.01 6.44 -13.18
N THR A 119 -23.75 6.59 -14.29
CA THR A 119 -24.68 5.55 -14.78
C THR A 119 -24.31 4.99 -16.15
N SER A 120 -23.64 5.77 -16.98
CA SER A 120 -23.32 5.40 -18.37
C SER A 120 -21.82 5.29 -18.67
N GLY A 121 -20.98 5.73 -17.74
CA GLY A 121 -19.53 5.66 -17.83
C GLY A 121 -18.98 4.26 -17.51
N SER A 122 -17.66 4.15 -17.64
CA SER A 122 -16.87 3.02 -17.19
C SER A 122 -16.63 3.11 -15.67
N PRO A 123 -16.23 2.00 -15.02
CA PRO A 123 -15.83 2.05 -13.61
C PRO A 123 -14.72 3.05 -13.30
N ARG A 124 -13.81 3.31 -14.26
CA ARG A 124 -12.75 4.31 -14.08
C ARG A 124 -13.29 5.74 -14.05
N ASP A 125 -14.25 6.06 -14.90
CA ASP A 125 -14.87 7.39 -14.90
C ASP A 125 -15.51 7.69 -13.52
N ILE A 126 -16.12 6.68 -12.89
CA ILE A 126 -16.67 6.80 -11.53
C ILE A 126 -15.56 7.02 -10.49
N LEU A 127 -14.46 6.27 -10.60
CA LEU A 127 -13.32 6.39 -9.69
C LEU A 127 -12.61 7.74 -9.83
N ASP A 128 -12.52 8.30 -11.03
CA ASP A 128 -11.91 9.60 -11.28
C ASP A 128 -12.73 10.72 -10.62
N ILE A 129 -14.07 10.68 -10.73
CA ILE A 129 -14.97 11.62 -10.03
C ILE A 129 -14.85 11.44 -8.51
N TRP A 130 -14.84 10.20 -8.03
CA TRP A 130 -14.71 9.92 -6.59
C TRP A 130 -13.35 10.38 -6.04
N LEU A 131 -12.25 10.21 -6.79
CA LEU A 131 -10.92 10.72 -6.42
C LEU A 131 -10.94 12.24 -6.30
N GLY A 132 -11.56 12.94 -7.26
CA GLY A 132 -11.72 14.40 -7.18
C GLY A 132 -12.48 14.85 -5.93
N GLY A 133 -13.54 14.13 -5.58
CA GLY A 133 -14.29 14.40 -4.35
C GLY A 133 -13.51 14.07 -3.07
N MET A 134 -12.72 12.99 -3.10
CA MET A 134 -11.85 12.59 -1.99
C MET A 134 -10.78 13.65 -1.70
N GLU A 135 -10.23 14.32 -2.72
CA GLU A 135 -9.31 15.45 -2.53
C GLU A 135 -9.98 16.64 -1.80
N THR A 136 -11.24 16.94 -2.10
CA THR A 136 -12.00 17.95 -1.33
C THR A 136 -12.14 17.55 0.13
N VAL A 137 -12.52 16.30 0.40
CA VAL A 137 -12.71 15.81 1.78
C VAL A 137 -11.39 15.76 2.55
N LEU A 138 -10.26 15.48 1.89
CA LEU A 138 -8.92 15.58 2.50
C LEU A 138 -8.60 17.02 2.90
N ALA A 139 -8.91 18.00 2.05
CA ALA A 139 -8.71 19.41 2.35
C ALA A 139 -9.58 19.86 3.54
N ASP A 140 -10.81 19.37 3.62
CA ASP A 140 -11.71 19.64 4.74
C ASP A 140 -11.21 19.01 6.05
N ALA A 141 -10.66 17.79 5.99
CA ALA A 141 -10.15 17.10 7.17
C ALA A 141 -8.97 17.82 7.85
N VAL A 142 -8.18 18.59 7.11
CA VAL A 142 -7.04 19.36 7.64
C VAL A 142 -7.37 20.83 7.89
N ALA A 143 -8.61 21.25 7.64
CA ALA A 143 -9.06 22.60 7.93
C ALA A 143 -9.23 22.79 9.45
N PRO A 144 -8.92 23.99 9.98
CA PRO A 144 -9.11 24.27 11.39
C PRO A 144 -10.60 24.28 11.74
N ASP A 145 -10.96 23.82 12.93
CA ASP A 145 -12.34 23.93 13.39
C ASP A 145 -12.71 25.40 13.62
N LEU A 146 -13.54 25.94 12.74
CA LEU A 146 -14.00 27.32 12.81
C LEU A 146 -15.19 27.49 13.77
N SER A 147 -15.76 26.42 14.31
CA SER A 147 -16.89 26.48 15.22
C SER A 147 -16.52 27.12 16.57
N GLU A 148 -15.35 26.77 17.13
CA GLU A 148 -14.83 27.41 18.34
C GLU A 148 -14.59 28.91 18.16
N ILE A 149 -14.13 29.30 16.95
CA ILE A 149 -13.91 30.69 16.58
C ILE A 149 -15.25 31.43 16.44
N ALA A 150 -16.25 30.79 15.83
CA ALA A 150 -17.59 31.34 15.70
C ALA A 150 -18.26 31.57 17.07
N ASP A 151 -18.07 30.66 18.02
CA ASP A 151 -18.54 30.81 19.40
C ASP A 151 -17.82 31.96 20.13
N GLN A 152 -16.51 32.11 19.94
CA GLN A 152 -15.75 33.25 20.47
C GLN A 152 -16.24 34.60 19.93
N ILE A 153 -16.60 34.66 18.64
CA ILE A 153 -17.20 35.85 18.01
C ILE A 153 -18.59 36.11 18.60
N ALA A 154 -19.41 35.08 18.79
CA ALA A 154 -20.75 35.20 19.37
C ALA A 154 -20.70 35.76 20.80
N ASP A 155 -19.66 35.43 21.57
CA ASP A 155 -19.39 35.96 22.91
C ASP A 155 -18.70 37.34 22.92
N GLY A 156 -18.46 37.93 21.74
CA GLY A 156 -17.90 39.28 21.60
C GLY A 156 -16.38 39.38 21.76
N GLY A 157 -15.66 38.27 21.55
CA GLY A 157 -14.21 38.22 21.46
C GLY A 157 -13.66 38.92 20.21
N GLU A 158 -12.40 39.36 20.27
CA GLU A 158 -11.66 39.88 19.12
C GLU A 158 -11.01 38.67 18.39
N LEU A 159 -11.25 38.55 17.08
CA LEU A 159 -10.66 37.51 16.23
C LEU A 159 -9.14 37.67 16.20
N ASP A 160 -8.41 36.78 16.86
CA ASP A 160 -6.96 36.67 16.70
C ASP A 160 -6.63 35.57 15.70
N LEU A 161 -6.84 35.85 14.41
CA LEU A 161 -6.48 34.93 13.32
C LEU A 161 -4.96 34.68 13.27
N ASP A 162 -4.15 35.57 13.86
CA ASP A 162 -2.70 35.42 13.97
C ASP A 162 -2.29 34.47 15.13
N ALA A 163 -3.22 34.10 16.02
CA ALA A 163 -3.00 33.10 17.07
C ALA A 163 -3.20 31.66 16.58
N ILE A 164 -3.89 31.48 15.46
CA ILE A 164 -4.06 30.18 14.81
C ILE A 164 -2.80 29.97 13.96
N ASP A 165 -1.79 29.32 14.52
CA ASP A 165 -0.55 28.93 13.83
C ASP A 165 -0.81 27.78 12.83
N TRP A 166 -1.87 27.91 12.01
CA TRP A 166 -2.28 26.90 11.05
C TRP A 166 -1.54 27.10 9.73
N ASN A 167 -0.82 26.05 9.33
CA ASN A 167 -0.19 25.96 8.03
C ASN A 167 -0.85 24.83 7.23
N PRO A 168 -1.68 25.15 6.21
CA PRO A 168 -2.37 24.13 5.42
C PRO A 168 -1.43 23.16 4.71
N GLU A 169 -0.24 23.64 4.29
CA GLU A 169 0.74 22.79 3.62
C GLU A 169 1.33 21.77 4.59
N GLU A 170 1.65 22.17 5.82
CA GLU A 170 2.19 21.26 6.85
C GLU A 170 1.15 20.25 7.34
N GLU A 171 -0.10 20.68 7.54
CA GLU A 171 -1.18 19.76 7.95
C GLU A 171 -1.50 18.73 6.86
N ALA A 172 -1.50 19.15 5.59
CA ALA A 172 -1.68 18.23 4.46
C ALA A 172 -0.51 17.24 4.34
N GLU A 173 0.74 17.69 4.48
CA GLU A 173 1.92 16.82 4.48
C GLU A 173 1.89 15.80 5.62
N LEU A 174 1.42 16.22 6.80
CA LEU A 174 1.28 15.33 7.94
C LEU A 174 0.22 14.25 7.69
N LEU A 175 -0.97 14.62 7.21
CA LEU A 175 -2.02 13.67 6.88
C LEU A 175 -1.58 12.71 5.77
N ASP A 176 -0.85 13.19 4.76
CA ASP A 176 -0.24 12.34 3.72
C ASP A 176 0.76 11.34 4.31
N GLY A 177 1.57 11.77 5.28
CA GLY A 177 2.46 10.89 6.04
C GLY A 177 1.69 9.80 6.80
N ILE A 178 0.60 10.16 7.47
CA ILE A 178 -0.28 9.24 8.20
C ILE A 178 -0.92 8.22 7.26
N LEU A 179 -1.49 8.67 6.14
CA LEU A 179 -2.12 7.79 5.14
C LEU A 179 -1.08 6.88 4.47
N GLY A 180 0.12 7.38 4.21
CA GLY A 180 1.23 6.59 3.70
C GLY A 180 1.69 5.50 4.68
N ASN A 181 1.74 5.82 5.98
CA ASN A 181 2.04 4.83 7.01
C ASN A 181 0.92 3.79 7.17
N LEU A 182 -0.35 4.22 7.13
CA LEU A 182 -1.49 3.30 7.09
C LEU A 182 -1.44 2.36 5.87
N TYR A 183 -1.01 2.86 4.71
CA TYR A 183 -0.78 2.05 3.52
C TYR A 183 0.31 1.02 3.74
N LEU A 184 1.45 1.41 4.32
CA LEU A 184 2.54 0.48 4.66
C LEU A 184 2.08 -0.61 5.62
N LEU A 185 1.41 -0.23 6.71
CA LEU A 185 0.86 -1.18 7.68
C LEU A 185 -0.14 -2.12 7.01
N THR A 186 -1.01 -1.62 6.13
CA THR A 186 -1.98 -2.43 5.39
C THR A 186 -1.30 -3.41 4.42
N ALA A 187 -0.27 -2.95 3.69
CA ALA A 187 0.44 -3.74 2.69
C ALA A 187 1.31 -4.84 3.31
N LEU A 188 1.86 -4.60 4.51
CA LEU A 188 2.67 -5.56 5.24
C LEU A 188 1.84 -6.51 6.11
N ASN A 189 0.54 -6.27 6.27
CA ASN A 189 -0.30 -7.10 7.11
C ASN A 189 -0.72 -8.40 6.41
N GLU A 190 -0.75 -9.50 7.17
CA GLU A 190 -1.33 -10.76 6.70
C GLU A 190 -2.86 -10.73 6.73
N ASP A 191 -3.45 -9.98 7.68
CA ASP A 191 -4.89 -9.78 7.79
C ASP A 191 -5.30 -8.39 7.27
N PRO A 192 -5.91 -8.30 6.07
CA PRO A 192 -6.33 -7.03 5.48
C PRO A 192 -7.48 -6.35 6.25
N GLU A 193 -8.16 -7.06 7.15
CA GLU A 193 -9.25 -6.52 7.96
C GLU A 193 -8.76 -6.00 9.33
N GLN A 194 -7.49 -6.22 9.68
CA GLN A 194 -6.95 -5.78 10.95
C GLN A 194 -6.85 -4.25 11.00
N ALA A 195 -7.57 -3.66 11.95
CA ALA A 195 -7.49 -2.24 12.25
C ALA A 195 -6.32 -1.91 13.19
N VAL A 196 -5.80 -0.70 13.04
CA VAL A 196 -4.71 -0.13 13.82
C VAL A 196 -5.29 0.77 14.90
N PRO A 197 -4.87 0.65 16.17
CA PRO A 197 -5.26 1.59 17.23
C PRO A 197 -4.68 2.98 16.98
N LEU A 198 -5.45 4.04 17.21
CA LEU A 198 -4.97 5.42 17.01
C LEU A 198 -3.73 5.78 17.81
N PRO A 199 -3.56 5.36 19.10
CA PRO A 199 -2.32 5.63 19.84
C PRO A 199 -1.08 5.03 19.17
N ALA A 200 -1.22 3.84 18.58
CA ALA A 200 -0.10 3.18 17.89
C ALA A 200 0.25 3.92 16.59
N LEU A 201 -0.77 4.37 15.85
CA LEU A 201 -0.58 5.17 14.64
C LEU A 201 0.07 6.53 14.96
N ALA A 202 -0.42 7.25 15.97
CA ALA A 202 0.16 8.50 16.44
C ALA A 202 1.61 8.31 16.92
N ALA A 203 1.87 7.29 17.75
CA ALA A 203 3.21 6.99 18.24
C ALA A 203 4.20 6.70 17.10
N SER A 204 3.77 6.01 16.03
CA SER A 204 4.66 5.72 14.89
C SER A 204 5.10 6.96 14.10
N MET A 205 4.42 8.09 14.25
CA MET A 205 4.77 9.36 13.61
C MET A 205 5.66 10.24 14.50
N ILE A 206 5.45 10.17 15.82
CA ILE A 206 6.05 11.08 16.80
C ILE A 206 7.27 10.46 17.50
N VAL A 207 7.19 9.18 17.86
CA VAL A 207 8.22 8.51 18.66
C VAL A 207 9.40 8.14 17.76
N PRO A 208 10.62 8.61 18.04
CA PRO A 208 11.80 8.23 17.27
C PRO A 208 12.15 6.75 17.40
N ASP A 209 12.56 6.11 16.31
CA ASP A 209 12.90 4.67 16.26
C ASP A 209 14.03 4.26 17.23
N ASP A 210 14.90 5.20 17.66
CA ASP A 210 16.03 4.94 18.55
C ASP A 210 15.74 5.21 20.04
N MET A 211 14.48 5.49 20.39
CA MET A 211 14.04 5.78 21.74
C MET A 211 13.56 4.52 22.48
N ASP A 212 14.18 4.21 23.62
CA ASP A 212 13.82 3.02 24.43
C ASP A 212 12.48 3.17 25.17
N GLU A 213 12.21 4.33 25.79
CA GLU A 213 10.97 4.63 26.52
C GLU A 213 10.53 6.08 26.22
N PRO A 214 9.26 6.32 25.82
CA PRO A 214 8.74 7.67 25.58
C PRO A 214 8.74 8.50 26.87
N THR A 215 9.13 9.76 26.77
CA THR A 215 9.00 10.73 27.88
C THR A 215 7.55 11.17 28.07
N ASP A 216 7.20 11.68 29.25
CA ASP A 216 5.85 12.22 29.52
C ASP A 216 5.42 13.26 28.47
N ASP A 217 6.32 14.17 28.09
CA ASP A 217 6.07 15.18 27.04
C ASP A 217 5.72 14.56 25.67
N ILE A 218 6.30 13.40 25.33
CA ILE A 218 6.01 12.69 24.07
C ILE A 218 4.67 11.96 24.16
N LEU A 219 4.33 11.42 25.34
CA LEU A 219 3.03 10.77 25.55
C LEU A 219 1.88 11.79 25.47
N GLU A 220 2.11 13.03 25.92
CA GLU A 220 1.18 14.15 25.73
C GLU A 220 1.00 14.45 24.24
N GLU A 221 2.10 14.62 23.49
CA GLU A 221 2.06 14.86 22.03
C GLU A 221 1.35 13.73 21.25
N VAL A 222 1.60 12.48 21.63
CA VAL A 222 0.90 11.31 21.06
C VAL A 222 -0.60 11.35 21.36
N SER A 223 -1.00 11.80 22.54
CA SER A 223 -2.42 11.89 22.92
C SER A 223 -3.13 13.02 22.16
N GLU A 224 -2.48 14.17 21.99
CA GLU A 224 -2.99 15.27 21.16
C GLU A 224 -3.13 14.84 19.69
N ALA A 225 -2.11 14.19 19.13
CA ALA A 225 -2.17 13.67 17.78
C ALA A 225 -3.25 12.59 17.60
N MET A 226 -3.47 11.74 18.61
CA MET A 226 -4.55 10.77 18.61
C MET A 226 -5.93 11.44 18.51
N MET A 227 -6.18 12.50 19.28
CA MET A 227 -7.46 13.24 19.22
C MET A 227 -7.64 13.93 17.86
N ARG A 228 -6.58 14.57 17.34
CA ARG A 228 -6.62 15.14 15.98
C ARG A 228 -6.93 14.09 14.91
N LEU A 229 -6.37 12.88 15.04
CA LEU A 229 -6.69 11.76 14.16
C LEU A 229 -8.15 11.30 14.31
N ASP A 230 -8.74 11.35 15.51
CA ASP A 230 -10.17 11.02 15.71
C ASP A 230 -11.05 11.93 14.85
N ASP A 231 -10.81 13.25 14.92
CA ASP A 231 -11.56 14.25 14.15
C ASP A 231 -11.36 14.07 12.64
N GLN A 232 -10.10 13.94 12.20
CA GLN A 232 -9.77 13.74 10.78
C GLN A 232 -10.44 12.49 10.20
N PHE A 233 -10.41 11.36 10.92
CA PHE A 233 -11.00 10.12 10.42
C PHE A 233 -12.54 10.12 10.44
N ARG A 234 -13.19 10.91 11.30
CA ARG A 234 -14.64 11.15 11.22
C ARG A 234 -15.03 11.84 9.90
N VAL A 235 -14.20 12.75 9.41
CA VAL A 235 -14.42 13.43 8.12
C VAL A 235 -14.15 12.50 6.94
N LEU A 236 -13.16 11.62 7.05
CA LEU A 236 -12.72 10.73 5.96
C LEU A 236 -13.52 9.42 5.83
N GLU A 237 -14.20 8.97 6.88
CA GLU A 237 -15.00 7.73 6.85
C GLU A 237 -16.20 7.80 5.89
N PRO A 238 -17.00 8.89 5.84
CA PRO A 238 -18.18 8.99 4.98
C PRO A 238 -17.89 8.92 3.48
N ILE A 239 -16.70 9.36 3.02
CA ILE A 239 -16.28 9.24 1.61
C ILE A 239 -15.75 7.83 1.28
N GLY A 240 -15.58 6.98 2.30
CA GLY A 240 -15.16 5.58 2.17
C GLY A 240 -13.66 5.38 2.11
N LEU A 241 -12.84 6.38 2.49
CA LEU A 241 -11.38 6.27 2.49
C LEU A 241 -10.91 5.30 3.59
N VAL A 242 -11.47 5.42 4.79
CA VAL A 242 -11.12 4.61 5.96
C VAL A 242 -12.34 3.88 6.51
N ALA A 243 -12.11 2.69 7.08
CA ALA A 243 -13.05 2.08 8.01
C ALA A 243 -12.61 2.46 9.42
N TYR A 244 -13.46 3.21 10.11
CA TYR A 244 -13.10 3.92 11.32
C TYR A 244 -14.05 3.59 12.48
N ARG A 245 -13.48 3.41 13.67
CA ARG A 245 -14.19 3.34 14.94
C ARG A 245 -13.70 4.50 15.81
N PRO A 246 -14.57 5.44 16.20
CA PRO A 246 -14.21 6.57 17.05
C PRO A 246 -13.67 6.19 18.42
N VAL A 247 -12.95 7.13 19.03
CA VAL A 247 -12.59 7.11 20.44
C VAL A 247 -13.88 7.09 21.28
N ASP A 248 -13.87 6.31 22.36
CA ASP A 248 -15.00 6.20 23.29
C ASP A 248 -15.24 7.54 24.00
N GLU A 249 -16.47 8.07 23.92
CA GLU A 249 -16.86 9.33 24.57
C GLU A 249 -16.52 9.35 26.07
N ALA A 250 -16.68 8.23 26.77
CA ALA A 250 -16.34 8.16 28.19
C ALA A 250 -14.83 8.29 28.44
N LEU A 251 -14.00 7.87 27.50
CA LEU A 251 -12.55 8.07 27.58
C LEU A 251 -12.19 9.53 27.31
N ILE A 252 -12.89 10.21 26.38
CA ILE A 252 -12.71 11.65 26.13
C ILE A 252 -13.04 12.44 27.40
N GLU A 253 -14.17 12.16 28.05
CA GLU A 253 -14.54 12.78 29.33
C GLU A 253 -13.49 12.53 30.44
N GLU A 254 -12.91 11.31 30.52
CA GLU A 254 -11.84 10.98 31.47
C GLU A 254 -10.55 11.77 31.20
N LEU A 255 -10.19 11.97 29.92
CA LEU A 255 -9.01 12.74 29.51
C LEU A 255 -9.19 14.23 29.83
N ASP A 256 -10.39 14.78 29.64
CA ASP A 256 -10.73 16.16 29.95
C ASP A 256 -10.74 16.45 31.47
N GLU A 257 -11.18 15.49 32.30
CA GLU A 257 -11.26 15.67 33.75
C GLU A 257 -9.92 15.49 34.47
N ASP A 258 -9.11 14.49 34.07
CA ASP A 258 -7.89 14.09 34.78
C ASP A 258 -6.57 14.51 34.08
N GLY A 259 -6.62 14.98 32.82
CA GLY A 259 -5.44 15.33 32.01
C GLY A 259 -4.45 14.17 31.86
N ALA A 260 -4.93 12.93 31.95
CA ALA A 260 -4.09 11.76 32.13
C ALA A 260 -3.56 11.24 30.78
N THR A 261 -2.28 11.50 30.51
CA THR A 261 -1.51 10.84 29.43
C THR A 261 -1.67 9.32 29.46
N VAL A 262 -1.78 8.69 28.28
CA VAL A 262 -1.88 7.23 28.11
C VAL A 262 -0.81 6.52 28.95
N LYS A 263 -1.22 5.79 29.99
CA LYS A 263 -0.29 5.03 30.84
C LYS A 263 0.22 3.81 30.08
N SER A 264 1.38 3.94 29.47
CA SER A 264 2.07 2.93 28.65
C SER A 264 2.62 1.72 29.43
N SER A 265 2.34 1.59 30.74
CA SER A 265 3.03 0.61 31.61
C SER A 265 2.28 -0.70 31.90
N GLU A 266 1.04 -0.90 31.43
CA GLU A 266 0.34 -2.18 31.57
C GLU A 266 -0.12 -2.70 30.20
N PRO A 267 0.01 -4.01 29.91
CA PRO A 267 -0.52 -4.57 28.68
C PRO A 267 -2.05 -4.43 28.69
N LEU A 268 -2.56 -3.55 27.84
CA LEU A 268 -4.00 -3.33 27.65
C LEU A 268 -4.64 -4.63 27.14
N GLU A 269 -5.78 -5.00 27.69
CA GLU A 269 -6.58 -6.09 27.13
C GLU A 269 -7.21 -5.63 25.79
N ASP A 270 -7.54 -6.56 24.87
CA ASP A 270 -8.07 -6.20 23.54
C ASP A 270 -9.32 -5.29 23.60
N GLU A 271 -10.12 -5.41 24.66
CA GLU A 271 -11.30 -4.56 24.91
C GLU A 271 -10.90 -3.11 25.26
N ASP A 272 -9.79 -2.91 25.99
CA ASP A 272 -9.28 -1.59 26.40
C ASP A 272 -8.65 -0.83 25.23
N VAL A 273 -7.97 -1.53 24.32
CA VAL A 273 -7.34 -0.91 23.14
C VAL A 273 -8.39 -0.29 22.22
N SER A 274 -9.54 -0.94 22.06
CA SER A 274 -10.59 -0.49 21.15
C SER A 274 -11.33 0.78 21.61
N ARG A 275 -11.14 1.20 22.88
CA ARG A 275 -11.68 2.47 23.42
C ARG A 275 -10.91 3.69 22.90
N TYR A 276 -9.66 3.50 22.47
CA TYR A 276 -8.81 4.56 21.93
C TYR A 276 -9.02 4.82 20.42
N GLY A 277 -10.08 4.27 19.84
CA GLY A 277 -10.34 4.36 18.41
C GLY A 277 -9.49 3.41 17.57
N MET A 278 -10.05 2.99 16.43
CA MET A 278 -9.42 2.03 15.51
C MET A 278 -9.63 2.47 14.07
N VAL A 279 -8.60 2.35 13.24
CA VAL A 279 -8.66 2.75 11.84
C VAL A 279 -7.99 1.73 10.92
N ARG A 280 -8.53 1.57 9.73
CA ARG A 280 -7.83 0.92 8.60
C ARG A 280 -8.23 1.56 7.29
N LEU A 281 -7.38 1.42 6.27
CA LEU A 281 -7.79 1.75 4.91
C LEU A 281 -8.87 0.76 4.44
N THR A 282 -9.86 1.28 3.71
CA THR A 282 -10.74 0.42 2.90
C THR A 282 -10.01 0.01 1.62
N PRO A 283 -10.51 -0.97 0.84
CA PRO A 283 -9.96 -1.23 -0.50
C PRO A 283 -9.93 0.02 -1.39
N LEU A 284 -10.92 0.91 -1.23
CA LEU A 284 -10.99 2.19 -1.92
C LEU A 284 -9.95 3.19 -1.39
N GLY A 285 -9.69 3.18 -0.09
CA GLY A 285 -8.59 3.92 0.55
C GLY A 285 -7.21 3.50 0.06
N VAL A 286 -6.94 2.19 -0.05
CA VAL A 286 -5.68 1.68 -0.60
C VAL A 286 -5.51 2.15 -2.05
N TYR A 287 -6.57 2.14 -2.86
CA TYR A 287 -6.55 2.66 -4.22
C TYR A 287 -6.24 4.18 -4.25
N ALA A 288 -6.91 4.98 -3.42
CA ALA A 288 -6.71 6.43 -3.35
C ALA A 288 -5.29 6.82 -2.94
N VAL A 289 -4.81 6.26 -1.83
CA VAL A 289 -3.47 6.56 -1.32
C VAL A 289 -2.41 6.13 -2.32
N ARG A 290 -2.59 4.98 -2.98
CA ARG A 290 -1.69 4.55 -4.07
C ARG A 290 -1.71 5.53 -5.25
N ALA A 291 -2.89 6.00 -5.69
CA ALA A 291 -2.99 6.97 -6.78
C ALA A 291 -2.22 8.25 -6.45
N ARG A 292 -2.38 8.78 -5.23
CA ARG A 292 -1.61 9.94 -4.73
C ARG A 292 -0.10 9.69 -4.71
N MET A 293 0.33 8.52 -4.24
CA MET A 293 1.75 8.13 -4.23
C MET A 293 2.34 8.12 -5.65
N LEU A 294 1.60 7.56 -6.62
CA LEU A 294 2.03 7.53 -8.02
C LEU A 294 2.10 8.94 -8.63
N ASP A 295 1.15 9.82 -8.30
CA ASP A 295 1.17 11.22 -8.74
C ASP A 295 2.33 12.02 -8.13
N ALA A 296 2.70 11.71 -6.88
CA ALA A 296 3.92 12.21 -6.25
C ALA A 296 5.20 11.58 -6.85
N GLY A 297 5.06 10.55 -7.69
CA GLY A 297 6.13 9.78 -8.33
C GLY A 297 6.89 8.87 -7.37
N VAL A 298 6.22 8.40 -6.32
CA VAL A 298 6.66 7.29 -5.48
C VAL A 298 6.31 5.98 -6.21
N ASP A 299 7.22 5.02 -6.18
CA ASP A 299 6.99 3.72 -6.79
C ASP A 299 6.12 2.86 -5.84
N ALA A 300 4.87 2.64 -6.22
CA ALA A 300 3.87 1.92 -5.43
C ALA A 300 3.29 0.76 -6.24
N PRO A 301 3.96 -0.41 -6.29
CA PRO A 301 3.55 -1.50 -7.16
C PRO A 301 2.21 -2.11 -6.73
N ALA A 302 1.46 -2.63 -7.68
CA ALA A 302 0.27 -3.44 -7.44
C ALA A 302 0.29 -4.71 -8.28
N VAL A 303 -0.36 -5.76 -7.76
CA VAL A 303 -0.51 -7.00 -8.50
C VAL A 303 -1.27 -6.73 -9.80
N GLY A 304 -0.65 -7.09 -10.93
CA GLY A 304 -1.15 -6.89 -12.28
C GLY A 304 -0.38 -5.82 -13.08
N ASP A 305 0.41 -4.96 -12.41
CA ASP A 305 1.18 -3.90 -13.06
C ASP A 305 2.22 -4.43 -14.07
N LEU A 306 2.69 -5.67 -13.88
CA LEU A 306 3.70 -6.27 -14.76
C LEU A 306 3.08 -7.10 -15.88
N THR A 307 1.74 -7.27 -15.91
CA THR A 307 1.03 -8.13 -16.88
C THR A 307 1.43 -7.83 -18.33
N ASP A 308 1.62 -6.57 -18.69
CA ASP A 308 1.99 -6.13 -20.05
C ASP A 308 3.52 -5.99 -20.26
N LYS A 309 4.34 -6.26 -19.25
CA LYS A 309 5.80 -6.07 -19.25
C LYS A 309 6.57 -7.31 -19.71
N GLY A 310 7.87 -7.15 -19.98
CA GLY A 310 8.77 -8.24 -20.34
C GLY A 310 9.07 -9.17 -19.18
N ALA A 311 9.56 -10.39 -19.48
CA ALA A 311 9.97 -11.35 -18.46
C ALA A 311 11.19 -10.86 -17.65
N ASP A 312 12.05 -10.03 -18.24
CA ASP A 312 13.14 -9.35 -17.56
C ASP A 312 12.64 -8.47 -16.41
N VAL A 313 11.68 -7.59 -16.71
CA VAL A 313 11.07 -6.71 -15.69
C VAL A 313 10.34 -7.52 -14.61
N LEU A 314 9.64 -8.58 -15.00
CA LEU A 314 8.99 -9.48 -14.05
C LEU A 314 10.01 -10.11 -13.09
N LEU A 315 11.05 -10.74 -13.62
CA LEU A 315 12.03 -11.48 -12.82
C LEU A 315 12.91 -10.59 -11.95
N ASP A 316 13.13 -9.33 -12.34
CA ASP A 316 13.81 -8.35 -11.50
C ASP A 316 12.92 -7.87 -10.34
N ALA A 317 11.59 -7.80 -10.51
CA ALA A 317 10.67 -7.30 -9.49
C ALA A 317 10.23 -8.36 -8.46
N LEU A 318 9.96 -9.60 -8.90
CA LEU A 318 9.42 -10.66 -8.04
C LEU A 318 10.20 -10.93 -6.73
N PRO A 319 11.55 -10.87 -6.69
CA PRO A 319 12.29 -11.05 -5.45
C PRO A 319 11.94 -10.05 -4.33
N GLY A 320 11.42 -8.87 -4.68
CA GLY A 320 10.97 -7.86 -3.71
C GLY A 320 9.53 -8.03 -3.24
N TYR A 321 8.78 -8.99 -3.79
CA TYR A 321 7.36 -9.19 -3.48
C TYR A 321 7.19 -10.23 -2.36
N PRO A 322 6.24 -10.07 -1.43
CA PRO A 322 5.78 -11.16 -0.58
C PRO A 322 5.32 -12.35 -1.43
N GLU A 323 5.62 -13.58 -0.99
CA GLU A 323 5.38 -14.81 -1.77
C GLU A 323 3.94 -14.92 -2.35
N PRO A 324 2.86 -14.64 -1.59
CA PRO A 324 1.50 -14.70 -2.13
C PRO A 324 1.23 -13.68 -3.26
N LEU A 325 1.91 -12.53 -3.23
CA LEU A 325 1.78 -11.48 -4.24
C LEU A 325 2.66 -11.79 -5.45
N ALA A 326 3.88 -12.30 -5.24
CA ALA A 326 4.77 -12.77 -6.30
C ALA A 326 4.12 -13.89 -7.13
N GLN A 327 3.45 -14.83 -6.47
CA GLN A 327 2.68 -15.89 -7.15
C GLN A 327 1.53 -15.29 -7.96
N ALA A 328 0.73 -14.39 -7.39
CA ALA A 328 -0.40 -13.78 -8.09
C ALA A 328 0.03 -12.94 -9.30
N GLU A 329 1.13 -12.19 -9.19
CA GLU A 329 1.71 -11.46 -10.32
C GLU A 329 2.15 -12.43 -11.43
N SER A 330 2.85 -13.50 -11.06
CA SER A 330 3.28 -14.55 -11.98
C SER A 330 2.09 -15.19 -12.72
N GLU A 331 1.01 -15.52 -12.01
CA GLU A 331 -0.21 -16.09 -12.60
C GLU A 331 -0.86 -15.13 -13.62
N GLN A 332 -0.97 -13.85 -13.28
CA GLN A 332 -1.54 -12.84 -14.19
C GLN A 332 -0.66 -12.62 -15.43
N TRP A 333 0.65 -12.53 -15.24
CA TRP A 333 1.62 -12.40 -16.34
C TRP A 333 1.56 -13.60 -17.28
N LEU A 334 1.48 -14.82 -16.74
CA LEU A 334 1.36 -16.05 -17.53
C LEU A 334 0.02 -16.12 -18.28
N ALA A 335 -1.09 -15.73 -17.64
CA ALA A 335 -2.43 -15.78 -18.23
C ALA A 335 -2.59 -14.91 -19.50
N ALA A 336 -1.80 -13.85 -19.62
CA ALA A 336 -1.80 -12.97 -20.79
C ALA A 336 -1.02 -13.51 -22.00
N ARG A 337 -0.34 -14.66 -21.87
CA ARG A 337 0.63 -15.18 -22.85
C ARG A 337 0.36 -16.64 -23.24
N SER A 338 0.97 -17.08 -24.34
CA SER A 338 1.01 -18.51 -24.68
C SER A 338 1.98 -19.22 -23.73
N PRO A 339 1.65 -20.39 -23.15
CA PRO A 339 2.52 -21.05 -22.17
C PRO A 339 3.94 -21.34 -22.68
N LEU A 340 4.05 -21.73 -23.96
CA LEU A 340 5.34 -22.04 -24.57
C LEU A 340 6.20 -20.78 -24.79
N ASP A 341 5.60 -19.69 -25.26
CA ASP A 341 6.33 -18.44 -25.49
C ASP A 341 6.72 -17.80 -24.15
N ALA A 342 5.81 -17.81 -23.17
CA ALA A 342 6.08 -17.38 -21.80
C ALA A 342 7.27 -18.13 -21.18
N ALA A 343 7.30 -19.46 -21.29
CA ALA A 343 8.42 -20.26 -20.80
C ALA A 343 9.75 -19.92 -21.49
N ARG A 344 9.74 -19.67 -22.80
CA ARG A 344 10.96 -19.23 -23.53
C ARG A 344 11.42 -17.86 -23.08
N ASP A 345 10.50 -16.92 -22.88
CA ASP A 345 10.81 -15.56 -22.44
C ASP A 345 11.38 -15.56 -21.02
N LEU A 346 10.81 -16.34 -20.10
CA LEU A 346 11.32 -16.51 -18.73
C LEU A 346 12.74 -17.10 -18.74
N LEU A 347 12.98 -18.15 -19.51
CA LEU A 347 14.31 -18.75 -19.65
C LEU A 347 15.30 -17.77 -20.31
N ALA A 348 14.85 -16.96 -21.28
CA ALA A 348 15.66 -15.91 -21.89
C ALA A 348 16.12 -14.88 -20.87
N ALA A 349 15.17 -14.34 -20.08
CA ALA A 349 15.40 -13.32 -19.07
C ALA A 349 16.24 -13.80 -17.87
N ALA A 350 16.17 -15.09 -17.53
CA ALA A 350 16.90 -15.66 -16.40
C ALA A 350 18.43 -15.81 -16.62
N ARG A 351 18.94 -15.52 -17.82
CA ARG A 351 20.39 -15.57 -18.09
C ARG A 351 21.11 -14.37 -17.51
N GLY A 352 22.38 -14.54 -17.17
CA GLY A 352 23.22 -13.47 -16.64
C GLY A 352 24.27 -13.97 -15.66
N ASP A 353 25.33 -13.17 -15.50
CA ASP A 353 26.43 -13.42 -14.57
C ASP A 353 26.64 -12.24 -13.59
N ASP A 354 25.73 -11.25 -13.59
CA ASP A 354 25.67 -10.17 -12.60
C ASP A 354 25.20 -10.67 -11.23
N GLU A 355 25.27 -9.79 -10.23
CA GLU A 355 25.00 -10.10 -8.82
C GLU A 355 23.57 -10.60 -8.59
N ASP A 356 22.60 -10.07 -9.34
CA ASP A 356 21.17 -10.41 -9.21
C ASP A 356 20.76 -11.65 -10.04
N ALA A 357 21.65 -12.15 -10.89
CA ALA A 357 21.35 -13.27 -11.77
C ALA A 357 20.89 -14.55 -11.05
N PRO A 358 21.45 -14.94 -9.88
CA PRO A 358 20.91 -16.06 -9.09
C PRO A 358 19.45 -15.83 -8.63
N LEU A 359 19.12 -14.62 -8.16
CA LEU A 359 17.75 -14.27 -7.76
C LEU A 359 16.79 -14.33 -8.95
N ARG A 360 17.17 -13.77 -10.11
CA ARG A 360 16.39 -13.89 -11.34
C ARG A 360 16.13 -15.34 -11.75
N ARG A 361 17.12 -16.23 -11.61
CA ARG A 361 16.95 -17.67 -11.90
C ARG A 361 16.03 -18.36 -10.91
N LEU A 362 16.10 -18.01 -9.64
CA LEU A 362 15.17 -18.52 -8.62
C LEU A 362 13.73 -18.08 -8.92
N ALA A 363 13.51 -16.79 -9.18
CA ALA A 363 12.21 -16.26 -9.58
C ALA A 363 11.69 -16.95 -10.86
N CYS A 364 12.57 -17.16 -11.85
CA CYS A 364 12.24 -17.90 -13.07
C CYS A 364 11.77 -19.32 -12.77
N GLN A 365 12.46 -20.03 -11.87
CA GLN A 365 12.06 -21.38 -11.45
C GLN A 365 10.67 -21.39 -10.80
N GLN A 366 10.42 -20.44 -9.89
CA GLN A 366 9.13 -20.31 -9.19
C GLN A 366 8.00 -20.00 -10.18
N THR A 367 8.19 -19.04 -11.09
CA THR A 367 7.18 -18.72 -12.12
C THR A 367 6.97 -19.90 -13.08
N LEU A 368 8.03 -20.59 -13.52
CA LEU A 368 7.91 -21.78 -14.38
C LEU A 368 7.18 -22.94 -13.70
N SER A 369 7.24 -23.05 -12.37
CA SER A 369 6.51 -24.09 -11.62
C SER A 369 4.98 -23.98 -11.75
N LEU A 370 4.47 -22.79 -12.10
CA LEU A 370 3.06 -22.54 -12.36
C LEU A 370 2.64 -22.91 -13.80
N CYS A 371 3.61 -23.18 -14.69
CA CYS A 371 3.33 -23.54 -16.07
C CYS A 371 2.90 -25.00 -16.21
N GLY A 372 1.97 -25.26 -17.14
CA GLY A 372 1.57 -26.61 -17.52
C GLY A 372 2.60 -27.35 -18.38
N PRO A 373 2.32 -28.63 -18.75
CA PRO A 373 3.20 -29.46 -19.58
C PRO A 373 3.50 -28.86 -20.97
N GLU A 374 2.72 -27.89 -21.43
CA GLU A 374 2.94 -27.13 -22.65
C GLU A 374 4.28 -26.39 -22.68
N ALA A 375 4.88 -26.10 -21.51
CA ALA A 375 6.19 -25.49 -21.38
C ALA A 375 7.36 -26.46 -21.65
N GLU A 376 7.14 -27.77 -21.58
CA GLU A 376 8.19 -28.81 -21.70
C GLU A 376 9.15 -28.59 -22.89
N PRO A 377 8.71 -28.23 -24.10
CA PRO A 377 9.62 -28.00 -25.23
C PRO A 377 10.66 -26.91 -24.96
N ALA A 378 10.28 -25.81 -24.29
CA ALA A 378 11.19 -24.73 -23.95
C ALA A 378 12.27 -25.17 -22.95
N LEU A 379 11.89 -25.98 -21.94
CA LEU A 379 12.83 -26.53 -20.97
C LEU A 379 13.81 -27.51 -21.61
N ARG A 380 13.36 -28.31 -22.59
CA ARG A 380 14.23 -29.22 -23.34
C ARG A 380 15.26 -28.47 -24.20
N GLU A 381 14.92 -27.29 -24.72
CA GLU A 381 15.82 -26.46 -25.54
C GLU A 381 17.07 -26.01 -24.76
N VAL A 382 17.00 -25.89 -23.43
CA VAL A 382 18.09 -25.38 -22.58
C VAL A 382 18.82 -26.44 -21.77
N LEU A 383 18.61 -27.75 -22.05
CA LEU A 383 19.27 -28.83 -21.30
C LEU A 383 20.80 -28.82 -21.36
N ASP A 384 21.37 -28.31 -22.46
CA ASP A 384 22.82 -28.16 -22.64
C ASP A 384 23.34 -26.77 -22.18
N ASP A 385 22.44 -25.88 -21.75
CA ASP A 385 22.80 -24.58 -21.20
C ASP A 385 23.43 -24.76 -19.82
N ARG A 386 24.55 -24.07 -19.58
CA ARG A 386 25.30 -24.15 -18.34
C ARG A 386 24.54 -23.56 -17.15
N GLN A 387 23.85 -22.43 -17.37
CA GLN A 387 23.15 -21.69 -16.32
C GLN A 387 21.76 -22.29 -16.07
N LEU A 388 21.06 -22.67 -17.15
CA LEU A 388 19.65 -23.06 -17.08
C LEU A 388 19.41 -24.58 -17.11
N GLY A 389 20.38 -25.36 -17.57
CA GLY A 389 20.20 -26.80 -17.74
C GLY A 389 19.95 -27.55 -16.43
N GLY A 390 20.46 -27.04 -15.30
CA GLY A 390 20.16 -27.58 -13.96
C GLY A 390 18.69 -27.38 -13.59
N LEU A 391 18.23 -26.13 -13.63
CA LEU A 391 16.85 -25.74 -13.36
C LEU A 391 15.87 -26.47 -14.28
N ALA A 392 16.16 -26.55 -15.57
CA ALA A 392 15.30 -27.25 -16.52
C ALA A 392 15.14 -28.74 -16.21
N ARG A 393 16.20 -29.41 -15.75
CA ARG A 393 16.12 -30.81 -15.31
C ARG A 393 15.26 -31.00 -14.07
N VAL A 394 15.34 -30.06 -13.11
CA VAL A 394 14.48 -30.08 -11.91
C VAL A 394 13.02 -29.98 -12.33
N TRP A 395 12.67 -28.97 -13.14
CA TRP A 395 11.31 -28.77 -13.63
C TRP A 395 10.78 -30.01 -14.38
N LEU A 396 11.58 -30.56 -15.32
CA LEU A 396 11.22 -31.74 -16.10
C LEU A 396 10.99 -32.97 -15.21
N ALA A 397 11.82 -33.17 -14.18
CA ALA A 397 11.68 -34.29 -13.26
C ALA A 397 10.41 -34.17 -12.40
N GLU A 398 10.11 -32.98 -11.89
CA GLU A 398 8.89 -32.69 -11.10
C GLU A 398 7.61 -32.90 -11.91
N HIS A 399 7.66 -32.59 -13.21
CA HIS A 399 6.54 -32.80 -14.14
C HIS A 399 6.49 -34.22 -14.74
N GLY A 400 7.35 -35.13 -14.28
CA GLY A 400 7.34 -36.53 -14.69
C GLY A 400 7.78 -36.78 -16.13
N ALA A 401 8.54 -35.86 -16.73
CA ALA A 401 9.05 -36.01 -18.09
C ALA A 401 10.01 -37.22 -18.19
N THR A 402 9.91 -37.95 -19.30
CA THR A 402 10.82 -39.08 -19.58
C THR A 402 12.04 -38.62 -20.37
N ASP A 403 13.08 -39.46 -20.35
CA ASP A 403 14.28 -39.27 -21.17
C ASP A 403 15.06 -37.98 -20.87
N VAL A 404 15.05 -37.55 -19.60
CA VAL A 404 15.84 -36.43 -19.09
C VAL A 404 17.26 -36.93 -18.78
N PRO A 405 18.31 -36.37 -19.41
CA PRO A 405 19.70 -36.78 -19.13
C PRO A 405 20.12 -36.48 -17.69
N GLU A 406 20.84 -37.41 -17.04
CA GLU A 406 21.39 -37.18 -15.70
C GLU A 406 22.31 -35.95 -15.67
N PRO A 407 22.21 -35.08 -14.65
CA PRO A 407 23.08 -33.91 -14.54
C PRO A 407 24.52 -34.33 -14.24
N SER A 408 25.47 -33.60 -14.82
CA SER A 408 26.89 -33.79 -14.48
C SER A 408 27.17 -33.31 -13.05
N GLN A 409 28.25 -33.81 -12.44
CA GLN A 409 28.67 -33.34 -11.13
C GLN A 409 28.92 -31.82 -11.12
N ASP A 410 29.55 -31.30 -12.17
CA ASP A 410 29.83 -29.86 -12.28
C ASP A 410 28.53 -29.03 -12.29
N MET A 411 27.48 -29.51 -12.97
CA MET A 411 26.17 -28.85 -13.00
C MET A 411 25.48 -28.88 -11.64
N ILE A 412 25.52 -30.00 -10.92
CA ILE A 412 24.94 -30.11 -9.57
C ILE A 412 25.59 -29.09 -8.63
N PHE A 413 26.92 -28.99 -8.65
CA PHE A 413 27.64 -28.04 -7.81
C PHE A 413 27.42 -26.59 -8.26
N TRP A 414 27.31 -26.32 -9.56
CA TRP A 414 26.97 -25.00 -10.08
C TRP A 414 25.59 -24.55 -9.60
N LEU A 415 24.56 -25.38 -9.78
CA LEU A 415 23.19 -25.09 -9.31
C LEU A 415 23.15 -24.92 -7.80
N THR A 416 23.88 -25.74 -7.05
CA THR A 416 23.97 -25.61 -5.58
C THR A 416 24.52 -24.24 -5.16
N VAL A 417 25.60 -23.77 -5.81
CA VAL A 417 26.15 -22.44 -5.53
C VAL A 417 25.15 -21.35 -5.89
N ASP A 418 24.49 -21.49 -7.05
CA ASP A 418 23.52 -20.53 -7.54
C ASP A 418 22.29 -20.41 -6.61
N THR A 419 21.73 -21.53 -6.17
CA THR A 419 20.61 -21.54 -5.21
C THR A 419 20.98 -20.87 -3.89
N ILE A 420 22.17 -21.15 -3.34
CA ILE A 420 22.60 -20.50 -2.09
C ILE A 420 22.84 -19.00 -2.32
N ALA A 421 23.37 -18.60 -3.48
CA ALA A 421 23.55 -17.20 -3.81
C ALA A 421 22.21 -16.45 -3.90
N ALA A 422 21.20 -17.06 -4.52
CA ALA A 422 19.85 -16.50 -4.56
C ALA A 422 19.25 -16.35 -3.15
N GLN A 423 19.36 -17.38 -2.31
CA GLN A 423 18.84 -17.35 -0.94
C GLN A 423 19.57 -16.31 -0.07
N LEU A 424 20.87 -16.08 -0.31
CA LEU A 424 21.60 -15.01 0.36
C LEU A 424 21.11 -13.63 -0.05
N GLY A 425 20.83 -13.40 -1.33
CA GLY A 425 20.27 -12.13 -1.81
C GLY A 425 18.85 -11.86 -1.31
N ALA A 426 18.04 -12.90 -1.11
CA ALA A 426 16.69 -12.77 -0.56
C ALA A 426 16.66 -12.56 0.97
N ALA A 427 17.66 -13.07 1.70
CA ALA A 427 17.66 -13.12 3.16
C ALA A 427 18.11 -11.83 3.87
N ASP A 428 18.42 -10.74 3.15
CA ASP A 428 18.93 -9.50 3.76
C ASP A 428 17.85 -8.71 4.56
N ALA A 429 16.62 -9.22 4.70
CA ALA A 429 15.53 -8.53 5.39
C ALA A 429 14.95 -9.19 6.66
N ALA A 430 15.20 -10.49 6.97
CA ALA A 430 14.51 -11.15 8.09
C ALA A 430 15.34 -12.22 8.86
N GLU A 431 15.17 -12.29 10.20
CA GLU A 431 15.84 -13.27 11.07
C GLU A 431 15.44 -14.73 10.77
N GLU A 432 14.20 -14.94 10.32
CA GLU A 432 13.68 -16.26 9.94
C GLU A 432 14.40 -16.82 8.71
N SER A 433 14.60 -16.00 7.68
CA SER A 433 15.37 -16.34 6.47
C SER A 433 16.80 -16.76 6.81
N ALA A 434 17.42 -16.16 7.85
CA ALA A 434 18.75 -16.54 8.31
C ALA A 434 18.77 -17.94 8.98
N ALA A 435 17.68 -18.38 9.62
CA ALA A 435 17.58 -19.71 10.23
C ALA A 435 17.39 -20.80 9.16
N GLU A 436 16.55 -20.55 8.17
CA GLU A 436 16.33 -21.46 7.03
C GLU A 436 17.62 -21.65 6.22
N LEU A 437 18.33 -20.55 5.95
CA LEU A 437 19.59 -20.59 5.23
C LEU A 437 20.67 -21.38 6.00
N ARG A 438 20.71 -21.29 7.33
CA ARG A 438 21.60 -22.12 8.16
C ARG A 438 21.27 -23.60 8.00
N ALA A 439 19.99 -23.97 8.07
CA ALA A 439 19.55 -25.35 7.92
C ALA A 439 19.89 -25.91 6.53
N LEU A 440 19.70 -25.12 5.48
CA LEU A 440 20.09 -25.46 4.11
C LEU A 440 21.60 -25.74 4.00
N VAL A 441 22.43 -24.82 4.53
CA VAL A 441 23.89 -24.95 4.53
C VAL A 441 24.35 -26.18 5.30
N GLU A 442 23.76 -26.48 6.47
CA GLU A 442 24.07 -27.67 7.26
C GLU A 442 23.72 -28.97 6.52
N GLY A 443 22.53 -29.03 5.92
CA GLY A 443 22.06 -30.18 5.16
C GLY A 443 22.99 -30.52 3.99
N LEU A 444 23.38 -29.51 3.21
CA LEU A 444 24.26 -29.66 2.06
C LEU A 444 25.65 -30.18 2.42
N VAL A 445 26.26 -29.62 3.46
CA VAL A 445 27.60 -30.05 3.91
C VAL A 445 27.56 -31.44 4.55
N GLY A 446 26.46 -31.78 5.24
CA GLY A 446 26.25 -33.09 5.82
C GLY A 446 26.10 -34.22 4.80
N GLN A 447 25.55 -33.94 3.62
CA GLN A 447 25.32 -34.93 2.57
C GLN A 447 26.57 -35.26 1.73
N HIS A 448 27.53 -34.34 1.61
CA HIS A 448 28.69 -34.51 0.72
C HIS A 448 30.03 -34.36 1.44
N SER A 449 30.65 -35.50 1.80
CA SER A 449 32.02 -35.49 2.33
C SER A 449 33.00 -34.92 1.30
N GLY A 450 33.61 -33.78 1.60
CA GLY A 450 34.50 -33.07 0.68
C GLY A 450 33.80 -32.03 -0.22
N PHE A 451 32.57 -31.61 0.12
CA PHE A 451 31.84 -30.53 -0.55
C PHE A 451 32.75 -29.33 -0.86
N PHE A 452 33.43 -28.78 0.16
CA PHE A 452 34.28 -27.60 -0.03
C PHE A 452 35.44 -27.80 -0.97
N GLU A 453 36.05 -29.00 -1.01
CA GLU A 453 37.12 -29.28 -1.95
C GLU A 453 36.59 -29.24 -3.40
N THR A 454 35.35 -29.64 -3.65
CA THR A 454 34.76 -29.55 -4.99
C THR A 454 34.24 -28.14 -5.28
N ALA A 455 33.53 -27.53 -4.33
CA ALA A 455 32.84 -26.26 -4.48
C ALA A 455 33.77 -25.09 -4.86
N TRP A 456 34.97 -24.96 -4.27
CA TRP A 456 35.88 -23.85 -4.63
C TRP A 456 36.38 -23.91 -6.09
N ARG A 457 36.23 -25.08 -6.74
CA ARG A 457 36.61 -25.29 -8.14
C ARG A 457 35.44 -25.04 -9.10
N VAL A 458 34.24 -24.77 -8.60
CA VAL A 458 33.10 -24.37 -9.42
C VAL A 458 33.43 -23.04 -10.07
N ASP A 459 33.15 -22.96 -11.37
CA ASP A 459 33.25 -21.72 -12.11
C ASP A 459 31.86 -21.05 -12.01
N HIS A 460 31.66 -20.18 -11.03
CA HIS A 460 30.42 -19.42 -10.85
C HIS A 460 30.77 -18.07 -10.20
N PRO A 461 30.22 -16.94 -10.66
CA PRO A 461 30.52 -15.61 -10.11
C PRO A 461 30.45 -15.55 -8.57
N ALA A 462 29.31 -15.98 -8.00
CA ALA A 462 29.06 -15.99 -6.55
C ALA A 462 29.79 -17.08 -5.71
N THR A 463 30.67 -17.91 -6.30
CA THR A 463 31.29 -19.04 -5.54
C THR A 463 32.04 -18.57 -4.30
N ALA A 464 32.80 -17.48 -4.41
CA ALA A 464 33.58 -16.95 -3.30
C ALA A 464 32.68 -16.47 -2.16
N ASP A 465 31.65 -15.70 -2.48
CA ASP A 465 30.75 -15.07 -1.50
C ASP A 465 29.86 -16.09 -0.81
N VAL A 466 29.34 -17.07 -1.56
CA VAL A 466 28.60 -18.22 -0.99
C VAL A 466 29.46 -18.98 0.02
N LEU A 467 30.70 -19.33 -0.33
CA LEU A 467 31.59 -20.07 0.57
C LEU A 467 31.96 -19.26 1.83
N GLU A 468 32.05 -17.93 1.69
CA GLU A 468 32.27 -17.03 2.82
C GLU A 468 31.06 -16.96 3.75
N ALA A 469 29.86 -16.80 3.18
CA ALA A 469 28.61 -16.81 3.92
C ALA A 469 28.37 -18.14 4.65
N MET A 470 28.60 -19.28 3.98
CA MET A 470 28.58 -20.60 4.63
C MET A 470 29.56 -20.66 5.81
N GLY A 471 30.75 -20.06 5.69
CA GLY A 471 31.73 -19.98 6.76
C GLY A 471 31.28 -19.10 7.94
N ARG A 472 30.43 -18.10 7.71
CA ARG A 472 29.82 -17.27 8.76
C ARG A 472 28.66 -17.99 9.45
N LEU A 473 27.82 -18.69 8.69
CA LEU A 473 26.57 -19.29 9.15
C LEU A 473 26.73 -20.66 9.83
N HIS A 474 27.72 -21.46 9.43
CA HIS A 474 27.82 -22.85 9.88
C HIS A 474 28.17 -22.95 11.39
N PRO A 475 27.44 -23.74 12.20
CA PRO A 475 27.64 -23.81 13.65
C PRO A 475 28.93 -24.54 14.05
N ASP A 476 29.35 -25.57 13.29
CA ASP A 476 30.62 -26.25 13.54
C ASP A 476 31.82 -25.40 13.11
N ARG A 477 32.71 -25.09 14.06
CA ARG A 477 33.88 -24.25 13.86
C ARG A 477 34.90 -24.84 12.89
N LYS A 478 35.00 -26.17 12.78
CA LYS A 478 35.96 -26.80 11.88
C LYS A 478 35.48 -26.66 10.44
N THR A 479 34.23 -27.02 10.18
CA THR A 479 33.56 -26.87 8.89
C THR A 479 33.55 -25.40 8.44
N ALA A 480 33.20 -24.48 9.34
CA ALA A 480 33.24 -23.04 9.08
C ALA A 480 34.65 -22.54 8.68
N LYS A 481 35.72 -23.15 9.22
CA LYS A 481 37.10 -22.82 8.85
C LYS A 481 37.49 -23.41 7.49
N GLU A 482 36.98 -24.59 7.15
CA GLU A 482 37.16 -25.20 5.84
C GLU A 482 36.47 -24.38 4.74
N ALA A 483 35.24 -23.91 4.98
CA ALA A 483 34.50 -23.00 4.10
C ALA A 483 35.28 -21.69 3.82
N ARG A 484 35.76 -21.00 4.86
CA ARG A 484 36.57 -19.77 4.70
C ARG A 484 37.86 -20.00 3.90
N LYS A 485 38.52 -21.16 4.07
CA LYS A 485 39.70 -21.52 3.27
C LYS A 485 39.32 -21.76 1.81
N ALA A 486 38.18 -22.39 1.56
CA ALA A 486 37.66 -22.62 0.22
C ALA A 486 37.31 -21.29 -0.46
N ALA A 487 36.66 -20.36 0.24
CA ALA A 487 36.38 -19.00 -0.24
C ALA A 487 37.67 -18.27 -0.65
N PHE A 488 38.72 -18.31 0.19
CA PHE A 488 40.02 -17.71 -0.15
C PHE A 488 40.65 -18.31 -1.42
N LYS A 489 40.56 -19.63 -1.60
CA LYS A 489 41.03 -20.31 -2.81
C LYS A 489 40.22 -19.87 -4.05
N ALA A 490 38.90 -19.74 -3.92
CA ALA A 490 38.02 -19.29 -4.99
C ALA A 490 38.34 -17.85 -5.44
N ARG A 491 38.45 -16.90 -4.51
CA ARG A 491 38.83 -15.50 -4.81
C ARG A 491 40.19 -15.41 -5.51
N SER A 492 41.17 -16.19 -5.02
CA SER A 492 42.52 -16.22 -5.61
C SER A 492 42.53 -16.74 -7.06
N ARG A 493 41.55 -17.59 -7.42
CA ARG A 493 41.39 -18.11 -8.78
C ARG A 493 40.64 -17.12 -9.68
N GLN A 494 39.61 -16.45 -9.17
CA GLN A 494 38.82 -15.47 -9.94
C GLN A 494 39.63 -14.18 -10.23
N GLY A 495 40.55 -13.80 -9.34
CA GLY A 495 41.42 -12.63 -9.52
C GLY A 495 42.72 -12.88 -10.30
N SER A 496 42.93 -14.10 -10.83
CA SER A 496 44.10 -14.49 -11.62
C SER A 496 43.72 -14.80 -13.06
#